data_AF-A0A2M7ICS4-F1
#
_entry.id   AF-A0A2M7ICS4-F1
#
_cell.length_a   1.000
_cell.length_b   1.000
_cell.length_c   1.000
_cell.angle_alpha   90.00
_cell.angle_beta   90.00
_cell.angle_gamma   90.00
#
_symmetry.space_group_name_H-M   'P 1'
#
loop_
_entity.id
_entity.type
_entity.pdbx_description
1 polymer ?
#
loop_
_entity_poly.entity_id
_entity_poly.type
_entity_poly.pdbx_seq_one_letter_code
_entity_poly.pdbx_strand_id
1 'polypeptide(L)'
;MLSSKKLRSLQPYIRIIEANKGKTIGNICQNIFNYNHSHFKKGASGLIIENLLGLKNNNSPLADLKDLKVEIKVLPLMLHNLKVKEPTQIKMINFLEIAKETWETSKLRDKIETIFWIVYGVPRDSKTKKNLSQDNYILLDWFIDVPNDEKQFIFKKDWRLI
;
A
#
# COMPACT_ATOMS: atom_id res chain seq x y z
N MET A 1 18.84 -2.04 -1.35
CA MET A 1 19.17 -1.18 -2.53
C MET A 1 18.13 -1.39 -3.62
N LEU A 2 17.69 -0.32 -4.29
CA LEU A 2 16.79 -0.42 -5.43
C LEU A 2 17.57 -0.87 -6.67
N SER A 3 17.26 -2.05 -7.21
CA SER A 3 17.94 -2.58 -8.41
C SER A 3 17.14 -2.34 -9.68
N SER A 4 17.81 -2.35 -10.83
CA SER A 4 17.15 -2.27 -12.14
C SER A 4 16.15 -3.42 -12.36
N LYS A 5 16.40 -4.60 -11.79
CA LYS A 5 15.47 -5.74 -11.82
C LYS A 5 14.15 -5.39 -11.10
N LYS A 6 14.23 -4.80 -9.90
CA LYS A 6 13.05 -4.33 -9.14
C LYS A 6 12.28 -3.24 -9.90
N LEU A 7 12.98 -2.29 -10.51
CA LEU A 7 12.35 -1.24 -11.31
C LEU A 7 11.60 -1.80 -12.52
N ARG A 8 12.23 -2.71 -13.28
CA ARG A 8 11.58 -3.35 -14.45
C ARG A 8 10.36 -4.15 -14.05
N SER A 9 10.39 -4.88 -12.93
CA SER A 9 9.22 -5.62 -12.45
C SER A 9 8.08 -4.71 -11.98
N LEU A 10 8.39 -3.49 -11.54
CA LEU A 10 7.39 -2.51 -11.11
C LEU A 10 6.77 -1.72 -12.28
N GLN A 11 7.41 -1.72 -13.45
CA GLN A 11 6.99 -0.92 -14.60
C GLN A 11 5.53 -1.16 -15.05
N PRO A 12 4.98 -2.39 -15.07
CA PRO A 12 3.58 -2.60 -15.40
C PRO A 12 2.63 -1.90 -14.43
N TYR A 13 2.89 -1.97 -13.12
CA TYR A 13 2.09 -1.32 -12.09
C TYR A 13 2.19 0.21 -12.18
N ILE A 14 3.40 0.74 -12.39
CA ILE A 14 3.64 2.17 -12.61
C ILE A 14 2.78 2.69 -13.77
N ARG A 15 2.77 2.00 -14.91
CA ARG A 15 1.97 2.40 -16.08
C ARG A 15 0.47 2.45 -15.77
N ILE A 16 -0.04 1.47 -15.01
CA ILE A 16 -1.45 1.44 -14.60
C ILE A 16 -1.77 2.64 -13.69
N ILE A 17 -0.89 2.97 -12.74
CA ILE A 17 -1.08 4.10 -11.81
C ILE A 17 -1.05 5.42 -12.59
N GLU A 18 -0.05 5.64 -13.45
CA GLU A 18 0.06 6.85 -14.28
C GLU A 18 -1.17 7.04 -15.19
N ALA A 19 -1.68 5.98 -15.80
CA ALA A 19 -2.88 6.04 -16.66
C ALA A 19 -4.17 6.37 -15.88
N ASN A 20 -4.16 6.27 -14.55
CA ASN A 20 -5.31 6.52 -13.69
C ASN A 20 -5.09 7.67 -12.69
N LYS A 21 -3.94 8.34 -12.74
CA LYS A 21 -3.61 9.48 -11.89
C LYS A 21 -4.64 10.60 -12.05
N GLY A 22 -5.08 11.17 -10.93
CA GLY A 22 -6.13 12.19 -10.89
C GLY A 22 -7.56 11.66 -10.99
N LYS A 23 -7.78 10.39 -11.35
CA LYS A 23 -9.13 9.81 -11.35
C LYS A 23 -9.58 9.52 -9.92
N THR A 24 -10.89 9.58 -9.71
CA THR A 24 -11.47 9.20 -8.43
C THR A 24 -11.55 7.69 -8.29
N ILE A 25 -11.55 7.18 -7.06
CA ILE A 25 -11.78 5.77 -6.77
C ILE A 25 -13.14 5.31 -7.32
N GLY A 26 -14.16 6.17 -7.30
CA GLY A 26 -15.44 5.91 -7.94
C GLY A 26 -15.32 5.64 -9.44
N ASN A 27 -14.60 6.51 -10.17
CA ASN A 27 -14.40 6.30 -11.62
C ASN A 27 -13.54 5.07 -11.92
N ILE A 28 -12.50 4.82 -11.11
CA ILE A 28 -11.66 3.61 -11.26
C ILE A 28 -12.52 2.36 -11.05
N CYS A 29 -13.34 2.32 -10.01
CA CYS A 29 -14.21 1.18 -9.73
C CYS A 29 -15.22 0.93 -10.84
N GLN A 30 -15.85 1.97 -11.38
CA GLN A 30 -16.79 1.85 -12.51
C GLN A 30 -16.12 1.21 -13.73
N ASN A 31 -14.90 1.64 -14.06
CA ASN A 31 -14.14 1.10 -15.19
C ASN A 31 -13.72 -0.36 -15.00
N ILE A 32 -13.43 -0.80 -13.77
CA ILE A 32 -13.00 -2.18 -13.50
C ILE A 32 -14.18 -3.15 -13.47
N PHE A 33 -15.26 -2.79 -12.77
CA PHE A 33 -16.35 -3.72 -12.45
C PHE A 33 -17.61 -3.53 -13.28
N ASN A 34 -17.64 -2.50 -14.15
CA ASN A 34 -18.81 -2.12 -14.93
C ASN A 34 -20.09 -1.99 -14.06
N TYR A 35 -19.92 -1.55 -12.80
CA TYR A 35 -20.90 -1.66 -11.74
C TYR A 35 -21.34 -0.28 -11.23
N ASN A 36 -22.65 -0.07 -11.10
CA ASN A 36 -23.24 1.09 -10.45
C ASN A 36 -23.41 0.78 -8.96
N HIS A 37 -22.38 1.01 -8.14
CA HIS A 37 -22.47 0.79 -6.69
C HIS A 37 -23.03 2.02 -5.97
N SER A 38 -23.88 1.82 -4.95
CA SER A 38 -24.28 2.85 -3.99
C SER A 38 -23.36 2.81 -2.76
N HIS A 39 -22.29 3.63 -2.77
CA HIS A 39 -21.35 3.92 -1.67
C HIS A 39 -20.40 2.81 -1.18
N PHE A 40 -19.10 3.09 -1.16
CA PHE A 40 -18.08 2.16 -0.67
C PHE A 40 -18.00 2.03 0.87
N LYS A 41 -17.90 0.79 1.38
CA LYS A 41 -17.56 0.48 2.78
C LYS A 41 -16.11 0.82 3.13
N LYS A 42 -15.79 0.99 4.42
CA LYS A 42 -14.40 1.22 4.91
C LYS A 42 -13.44 0.17 4.35
N GLY A 43 -12.28 0.59 3.86
CA GLY A 43 -11.24 -0.30 3.30
C GLY A 43 -11.38 -0.60 1.80
N ALA A 44 -12.51 -0.24 1.18
CA ALA A 44 -12.74 -0.49 -0.24
C ALA A 44 -11.73 0.22 -1.17
N SER A 45 -11.28 1.43 -0.82
CA SER A 45 -10.35 2.19 -1.68
C SER A 45 -9.02 1.46 -1.89
N GLY A 46 -8.47 0.84 -0.84
CA GLY A 46 -7.26 0.02 -0.94
C GLY A 46 -7.48 -1.19 -1.84
N LEU A 47 -8.57 -1.93 -1.59
CA LEU A 47 -8.93 -3.10 -2.38
C LEU A 47 -9.21 -2.77 -3.86
N ILE A 48 -9.83 -1.63 -4.16
CA ILE A 48 -10.08 -1.19 -5.55
C ILE A 48 -8.76 -0.93 -6.26
N ILE A 49 -7.79 -0.29 -5.59
CA ILE A 49 -6.45 -0.07 -6.16
C ILE A 49 -5.71 -1.40 -6.32
N GLU A 50 -5.78 -2.30 -5.34
CA GLU A 50 -5.16 -3.63 -5.46
C GLU A 50 -5.74 -4.41 -6.64
N ASN A 51 -7.06 -4.36 -6.84
CA ASN A 51 -7.74 -4.97 -7.99
C ASN A 51 -7.37 -4.30 -9.31
N LEU A 52 -7.22 -2.96 -9.34
CA LEU A 52 -6.73 -2.22 -10.50
C LEU A 52 -5.34 -2.72 -10.94
N LEU A 53 -4.51 -3.10 -9.96
CA LEU A 53 -3.17 -3.63 -10.18
C LEU A 53 -3.14 -5.15 -10.44
N GLY A 54 -4.28 -5.83 -10.40
CA GLY A 54 -4.38 -7.28 -10.56
C GLY A 54 -3.74 -8.07 -9.42
N LEU A 55 -3.63 -7.49 -8.23
CA LEU A 55 -3.07 -8.17 -7.06
C LEU A 55 -4.08 -9.20 -6.52
N LYS A 56 -3.58 -10.39 -6.16
CA LYS A 56 -4.41 -11.43 -5.54
C LYS A 56 -4.60 -11.11 -4.07
N ASN A 57 -5.84 -10.93 -3.63
CA ASN A 57 -6.17 -10.86 -2.21
C ASN A 57 -5.93 -12.24 -1.57
N ASN A 58 -4.76 -12.42 -0.94
CA ASN A 58 -4.37 -13.66 -0.30
C ASN A 58 -3.57 -13.36 0.98
N ASN A 59 -3.58 -14.29 1.93
CA ASN A 59 -2.90 -14.15 3.22
C ASN A 59 -1.45 -14.64 3.19
N SER A 60 -0.76 -14.55 2.04
CA SER A 60 0.64 -14.99 1.95
C SER A 60 1.51 -14.23 2.96
N PRO A 61 2.34 -14.94 3.74
CA PRO A 61 3.26 -14.29 4.68
C PRO A 61 4.43 -13.61 3.96
N LEU A 62 4.57 -13.80 2.64
CA LEU A 62 5.66 -13.32 1.80
C LEU A 62 5.28 -12.04 1.06
N ALA A 63 6.28 -11.32 0.56
CA ALA A 63 6.07 -10.12 -0.24
C ALA A 63 5.31 -10.40 -1.55
N ASP A 64 4.58 -9.40 -2.07
CA ASP A 64 3.81 -9.52 -3.32
C ASP A 64 4.67 -9.95 -4.51
N LEU A 65 5.87 -9.36 -4.64
CA LEU A 65 6.92 -9.83 -5.53
C LEU A 65 7.99 -10.55 -4.72
N LYS A 66 7.65 -11.77 -4.26
CA LYS A 66 8.45 -12.62 -3.37
C LYS A 66 9.95 -12.64 -3.71
N ASP A 67 10.30 -13.00 -4.94
CA ASP A 67 11.70 -13.19 -5.37
C ASP A 67 12.51 -11.89 -5.40
N LEU A 68 11.82 -10.76 -5.28
CA LEU A 68 12.41 -9.42 -5.27
C LEU A 68 12.25 -8.73 -3.92
N LYS A 69 11.56 -9.34 -2.96
CA LYS A 69 11.22 -8.76 -1.66
C LYS A 69 10.66 -7.34 -1.83
N VAL A 70 9.67 -7.22 -2.71
CA VAL A 70 8.92 -5.97 -2.92
C VAL A 70 7.49 -6.21 -2.51
N GLU A 71 7.05 -5.47 -1.51
CA GLU A 71 5.65 -5.40 -1.08
C GLU A 71 4.97 -4.22 -1.78
N ILE A 72 3.71 -4.37 -2.16
CA ILE A 72 2.90 -3.30 -2.72
C ILE A 72 1.89 -2.86 -1.65
N LYS A 73 1.87 -1.56 -1.33
CA LYS A 73 0.97 -1.01 -0.30
C LYS A 73 0.28 0.24 -0.78
N VAL A 74 -0.97 0.39 -0.36
CA VAL A 74 -1.76 1.59 -0.60
C VAL A 74 -1.69 2.52 0.62
N LEU A 75 -1.39 3.80 0.40
CA LEU A 75 -1.21 4.84 1.41
C LEU A 75 -2.30 5.92 1.29
N PRO A 76 -3.21 6.04 2.28
CA PRO A 76 -4.18 7.12 2.31
C PRO A 76 -3.58 8.42 2.83
N LEU A 77 -3.53 9.47 2.00
CA LEU A 77 -3.00 10.78 2.35
C LEU A 77 -4.13 11.80 2.54
N MET A 78 -4.25 12.41 3.71
CA MET A 78 -5.21 13.49 3.94
C MET A 78 -4.74 14.78 3.25
N LEU A 79 -5.50 15.27 2.28
CA LEU A 79 -5.08 16.41 1.44
C LEU A 79 -4.97 17.73 2.22
N HIS A 80 -5.67 17.85 3.35
CA HIS A 80 -5.70 19.09 4.11
C HIS A 80 -4.47 19.32 4.99
N ASN A 81 -3.66 18.29 5.28
CA ASN A 81 -2.48 18.39 6.15
C ASN A 81 -1.34 17.44 5.78
N LEU A 82 -1.47 16.70 4.68
CA LEU A 82 -0.50 15.74 4.17
C LEU A 82 -0.09 14.66 5.20
N LYS A 83 -0.95 14.38 6.19
CA LYS A 83 -0.76 13.26 7.11
C LYS A 83 -1.40 12.00 6.56
N VAL A 84 -0.79 10.86 6.85
CA VAL A 84 -1.39 9.57 6.57
C VAL A 84 -2.67 9.43 7.40
N LYS A 85 -3.76 8.97 6.78
CA LYS A 85 -5.09 8.86 7.43
C LYS A 85 -5.12 7.78 8.51
N GLU A 86 -4.42 6.67 8.32
CA GLU A 86 -4.39 5.52 9.23
C GLU A 86 -3.07 4.75 9.12
N PRO A 87 -2.62 4.05 10.17
CA PRO A 87 -1.45 3.18 10.10
C PRO A 87 -1.59 2.11 9.01
N THR A 88 -0.50 1.78 8.32
CA THR A 88 -0.49 0.70 7.33
C THR A 88 -0.26 -0.65 8.00
N GLN A 89 -1.16 -1.60 7.77
CA GLN A 89 -0.95 -2.99 8.17
C GLN A 89 0.09 -3.66 7.27
N ILE A 90 1.16 -4.20 7.88
CA ILE A 90 2.20 -4.94 7.14
C ILE A 90 1.82 -6.42 7.00
N LYS A 91 1.60 -7.12 8.13
CA LYS A 91 1.15 -8.51 8.18
C LYS A 91 0.56 -8.86 9.55
N MET A 92 -0.19 -9.96 9.59
CA MET A 92 -0.48 -10.65 10.85
C MET A 92 0.76 -11.39 11.35
N ILE A 93 0.94 -11.43 12.67
CA ILE A 93 2.08 -12.10 13.32
C ILE A 93 1.60 -13.44 13.87
N ASN A 94 2.30 -14.51 13.52
CA ASN A 94 2.18 -15.80 14.18
C ASN A 94 3.29 -15.91 15.24
N PHE A 95 2.92 -15.77 16.51
CA PHE A 95 3.88 -15.76 17.64
C PHE A 95 4.69 -17.06 17.76
N LEU A 96 4.13 -18.21 17.34
CA LEU A 96 4.84 -19.49 17.37
C LEU A 96 5.87 -19.63 16.24
N GLU A 97 5.64 -18.95 15.11
CA GLU A 97 6.60 -18.93 13.99
C GLU A 97 7.69 -17.89 14.22
N ILE A 98 7.32 -16.67 14.63
CA ILE A 98 8.27 -15.56 14.77
C ILE A 98 9.34 -15.85 15.84
N ALA A 99 8.99 -16.58 16.90
CA ALA A 99 9.92 -17.02 17.94
C ALA A 99 11.05 -17.94 17.40
N LYS A 100 10.88 -18.49 16.20
CA LYS A 100 11.87 -19.34 15.51
C LYS A 100 12.65 -18.59 14.43
N GLU A 101 12.29 -17.33 14.16
CA GLU A 101 12.95 -16.48 13.17
C GLU A 101 14.09 -15.69 13.81
N THR A 102 15.10 -15.31 13.02
CA THR A 102 16.00 -14.19 13.35
C THR A 102 15.60 -12.97 12.53
N TRP A 103 16.07 -11.78 12.89
CA TRP A 103 15.84 -10.58 12.09
C TRP A 103 16.25 -10.78 10.62
N GLU A 104 17.40 -11.40 10.39
CA GLU A 104 17.99 -11.61 9.07
C GLU A 104 17.14 -12.57 8.20
N THR A 105 16.43 -13.50 8.85
CA THR A 105 15.58 -14.53 8.23
C THR A 105 14.08 -14.24 8.36
N SER A 106 13.71 -13.09 8.92
CA SER A 106 12.32 -12.83 9.24
C SER A 106 11.47 -12.56 8.01
N LYS A 107 10.31 -13.22 7.94
CA LYS A 107 9.31 -12.97 6.91
C LYS A 107 8.73 -11.55 6.99
N LEU A 108 8.75 -10.92 8.17
CA LEU A 108 8.35 -9.51 8.30
C LEU A 108 9.33 -8.62 7.55
N ARG A 109 10.63 -8.87 7.70
CA ARG A 109 11.69 -8.08 7.07
C ARG A 109 11.55 -8.09 5.55
N ASP A 110 11.23 -9.24 4.96
CA ASP A 110 11.00 -9.36 3.51
C ASP A 110 9.88 -8.42 2.99
N LYS A 111 8.86 -8.13 3.82
CA LYS A 111 7.75 -7.22 3.47
C LYS A 111 8.07 -5.73 3.64
N ILE A 112 9.13 -5.38 4.37
CA ILE A 112 9.50 -3.98 4.66
C ILE A 112 10.84 -3.59 4.06
N GLU A 113 11.57 -4.52 3.45
CA GLU A 113 12.87 -4.26 2.81
C GLU A 113 12.76 -3.38 1.56
N THR A 114 11.66 -3.49 0.81
CA THR A 114 11.30 -2.56 -0.26
C THR A 114 9.80 -2.51 -0.38
N ILE A 115 9.22 -1.31 -0.28
CA ILE A 115 7.78 -1.10 -0.40
C ILE A 115 7.51 -0.19 -1.59
N PHE A 116 6.67 -0.66 -2.50
CA PHE A 116 6.09 0.14 -3.57
C PHE A 116 4.76 0.74 -3.08
N TRP A 117 4.78 2.03 -2.80
CA TRP A 117 3.65 2.76 -2.27
C TRP A 117 2.80 3.35 -3.39
N ILE A 118 1.48 3.16 -3.29
CA ILE A 118 0.49 3.83 -4.12
C ILE A 118 -0.31 4.78 -3.24
N VAL A 119 -0.31 6.06 -3.57
CA VAL A 119 -0.90 7.11 -2.73
C VAL A 119 -2.26 7.51 -3.31
N TYR A 120 -3.29 7.51 -2.47
CA TYR A 120 -4.55 8.19 -2.79
C TYR A 120 -4.83 9.32 -1.81
N GLY A 121 -5.42 10.39 -2.34
CA GLY A 121 -5.80 11.60 -1.61
C GLY A 121 -7.19 11.46 -1.01
N VAL A 122 -7.30 11.87 0.23
CA VAL A 122 -8.54 11.95 1.00
C VAL A 122 -8.94 13.42 1.10
N PRO A 123 -9.81 13.91 0.19
CA PRO A 123 -10.35 15.25 0.28
C PRO A 123 -11.29 15.39 1.48
N ARG A 124 -11.43 16.65 1.92
CA ARG A 124 -12.22 17.04 3.08
C ARG A 124 -13.21 18.11 2.65
N ASP A 125 -14.45 17.98 3.11
CA ASP A 125 -15.46 19.02 2.95
C ASP A 125 -15.03 20.28 3.71
N SER A 126 -15.04 21.43 3.04
CA SER A 126 -14.53 22.69 3.59
C SER A 126 -15.39 23.24 4.72
N LYS A 127 -16.69 22.93 4.74
CA LYS A 127 -17.67 23.43 5.72
C LYS A 127 -17.75 22.51 6.94
N THR A 128 -18.10 21.25 6.72
CA THR A 128 -18.32 20.25 7.78
C THR A 128 -17.01 19.72 8.37
N LYS A 129 -15.88 19.94 7.67
CA LYS A 129 -14.57 19.42 8.05
C LYS A 129 -14.60 17.88 8.17
N LYS A 130 -15.49 17.19 7.45
CA LYS A 130 -15.50 15.72 7.35
C LYS A 130 -14.78 15.29 6.07
N ASN A 131 -14.17 14.11 6.09
CA ASN A 131 -13.66 13.51 4.85
C ASN A 131 -14.83 13.25 3.90
N LEU A 132 -14.60 13.44 2.60
CA LEU A 132 -15.62 13.08 1.60
C LEU A 132 -15.82 11.56 1.55
N SER A 133 -16.88 11.13 0.85
CA SER A 133 -17.07 9.71 0.53
C SER A 133 -15.85 9.16 -0.22
N GLN A 134 -15.56 7.88 -0.03
CA GLN A 134 -14.49 7.16 -0.72
C GLN A 134 -14.61 7.26 -2.25
N ASP A 135 -15.82 7.41 -2.78
CA ASP A 135 -16.05 7.65 -4.22
C ASP A 135 -15.25 8.84 -4.76
N ASN A 136 -14.99 9.83 -3.90
CA ASN A 136 -14.28 11.07 -4.24
C ASN A 136 -12.79 11.04 -3.85
N TYR A 137 -12.27 9.93 -3.35
CA TYR A 137 -10.82 9.82 -3.11
C TYR A 137 -10.11 9.77 -4.45
N ILE A 138 -8.91 10.35 -4.52
CA ILE A 138 -8.23 10.62 -5.80
C ILE A 138 -6.94 9.82 -5.85
N LEU A 139 -6.71 9.04 -6.90
CA LEU A 139 -5.39 8.40 -7.09
C LEU A 139 -4.35 9.49 -7.37
N LEU A 140 -3.34 9.63 -6.51
CA LEU A 140 -2.37 10.72 -6.58
C LEU A 140 -1.09 10.31 -7.26
N ASP A 141 -0.36 9.37 -6.69
CA ASP A 141 0.99 9.08 -7.14
C ASP A 141 1.50 7.73 -6.62
N TRP A 142 2.75 7.42 -6.94
CA TRP A 142 3.48 6.30 -6.38
C TRP A 142 4.90 6.68 -5.99
N PHE A 143 5.49 5.91 -5.08
CA PHE A 143 6.92 6.00 -4.80
C PHE A 143 7.47 4.67 -4.29
N ILE A 144 8.78 4.50 -4.30
CA ILE A 144 9.45 3.30 -3.80
C ILE A 144 10.21 3.70 -2.53
N ASP A 145 9.87 3.08 -1.40
CA ASP A 145 10.64 3.22 -0.16
C ASP A 145 11.62 2.05 -0.04
N VAL A 146 12.90 2.40 0.10
CA VAL A 146 13.97 1.47 0.47
C VAL A 146 14.55 2.01 1.78
N PRO A 147 14.18 1.43 2.94
CA PRO A 147 14.58 1.98 4.21
C PRO A 147 16.11 2.00 4.35
N ASN A 148 16.64 3.14 4.77
CA ASN A 148 18.05 3.32 5.09
C ASN A 148 18.43 2.59 6.40
N ASP A 149 19.71 2.61 6.75
CA ASP A 149 20.23 1.88 7.92
C ASP A 149 19.58 2.34 9.24
N GLU A 150 19.24 3.62 9.36
CA GLU A 150 18.53 4.16 10.53
C GLU A 150 17.13 3.56 10.66
N LYS A 151 16.32 3.58 9.60
CA LYS A 151 15.00 2.95 9.59
C LYS A 151 15.11 1.44 9.82
N GLN A 152 16.08 0.77 9.20
CA GLN A 152 16.32 -0.67 9.40
C GLN A 152 16.69 -0.99 10.85
N PHE A 153 17.47 -0.13 11.51
CA PHE A 153 17.80 -0.26 12.92
C PHE A 153 16.55 -0.14 13.79
N ILE A 154 15.67 0.84 13.54
CA ILE A 154 14.39 0.99 14.25
C ILE A 154 13.53 -0.25 14.06
N PHE A 155 13.36 -0.72 12.81
CA PHE A 155 12.57 -1.92 12.53
C PHE A 155 13.11 -3.16 13.24
N LYS A 156 14.44 -3.34 13.26
CA LYS A 156 15.08 -4.45 13.99
C LYS A 156 14.88 -4.34 15.49
N LYS A 157 14.96 -3.13 16.04
CA LYS A 157 14.74 -2.87 17.46
C LYS A 157 13.30 -3.21 17.86
N ASP A 158 12.33 -2.73 17.09
CA ASP A 158 10.90 -2.97 17.36
C ASP A 158 10.53 -4.44 17.17
N TRP A 159 11.07 -5.10 16.12
CA TRP A 159 10.85 -6.53 15.89
C TRP A 159 11.35 -7.41 17.03
N ARG A 160 12.44 -7.04 17.71
CA ARG A 160 12.97 -7.77 18.88
C ARG A 160 12.07 -7.70 20.12
N LEU A 161 11.11 -6.78 20.14
CA LEU A 161 10.14 -6.63 21.23
C LEU A 161 8.85 -7.41 20.99
N ILE A 162 8.69 -8.01 19.81
CA ILE A 162 7.57 -8.88 19.42
C ILE A 162 7.84 -10.30 19.91
#